data_AF-A0A1Q7FAQ5-F1
#
_entry.id   AF-A0A1Q7FAQ5-F1
#
_cell.length_a   1.000
_cell.length_b   1.000
_cell.length_c   1.000
_cell.angle_alpha   90.00
_cell.angle_beta   90.00
_cell.angle_gamma   90.00
#
_symmetry.space_group_name_H-M   'P 1'
#
loop_
_entity.id
_entity.type
_entity.pdbx_description
1 polymer ?
#
loop_
_entity_poly.entity_id
_entity_poly.type
_entity_poly.pdbx_seq_one_letter_code
_entity_poly.pdbx_strand_id
1 'polypeptide(L)'
;MQKLEPYHGSGKKVVVYNTYADKGRLHFDVFIPTDKGQASQVPKDIDSKAVEYAKEFLMLIGKPSDDVSVNMCERCHIDNTSLYADQLWKLPGKEIFIWPMEECPKPS
;
A
#
# COMPACT_ATOMS: atom_id res chain seq x y z
N MET A 1 9.45 0.79 -19.49
CA MET A 1 9.14 -0.07 -18.32
C MET A 1 8.73 0.85 -17.19
N GLN A 2 7.51 0.71 -16.67
CA GLN A 2 7.08 1.43 -15.48
C GLN A 2 7.76 0.79 -14.25
N LYS A 3 8.35 1.59 -13.36
CA LYS A 3 9.10 1.11 -12.20
C LYS A 3 8.59 1.76 -10.93
N LEU A 4 8.65 1.01 -9.83
CA LEU A 4 8.40 1.54 -8.51
C LEU A 4 9.50 2.53 -8.15
N GLU A 5 9.12 3.63 -7.50
CA GLU A 5 10.05 4.70 -7.13
C GLU A 5 10.09 4.82 -5.60
N PRO A 6 11.27 4.89 -4.95
CA PRO A 6 11.32 5.16 -3.53
C PRO A 6 10.71 6.54 -3.24
N TYR A 7 9.88 6.62 -2.20
CA TYR A 7 9.20 7.84 -1.82
C TYR A 7 10.02 8.63 -0.78
N HIS A 8 10.49 9.80 -1.19
CA HIS A 8 11.19 10.77 -0.34
C HIS A 8 10.42 12.10 -0.20
N GLY A 9 9.11 12.09 -0.49
CA GLY A 9 8.28 13.28 -0.43
C GLY A 9 7.89 13.69 1.00
N SER A 10 7.25 14.85 1.12
CA SER A 10 6.73 15.34 2.41
C SER A 10 5.67 14.41 3.01
N GLY A 11 5.43 14.53 4.33
CA GLY A 11 4.39 13.76 5.00
C GLY A 11 2.99 13.98 4.40
N LYS A 12 2.28 12.89 4.12
CA LYS A 12 0.91 12.88 3.59
C LYS A 12 0.04 12.01 4.47
N LYS A 13 -1.20 12.47 4.70
CA LYS A 13 -2.20 11.68 5.40
C LYS A 13 -2.73 10.58 4.49
N VAL A 14 -2.77 9.36 5.00
CA VAL A 14 -3.00 8.14 4.22
C VAL A 14 -3.87 7.17 5.01
N VAL A 15 -4.75 6.44 4.31
CA VAL A 15 -5.42 5.24 4.82
C VAL A 15 -4.47 4.07 4.61
N VAL A 16 -4.29 3.26 5.66
CA VAL A 16 -3.36 2.13 5.65
C VAL A 16 -4.13 0.81 5.55
N TYR A 17 -3.83 0.06 4.50
CA TYR A 17 -4.41 -1.23 4.21
C TYR A 17 -3.38 -2.34 4.37
N ASN A 18 -3.58 -3.17 5.39
CA ASN A 18 -2.79 -4.36 5.62
C ASN A 18 -3.09 -5.40 4.56
N THR A 19 -2.08 -5.80 3.79
CA THR A 19 -2.25 -6.65 2.62
C THR A 19 -1.40 -7.92 2.70
N TYR A 20 -2.07 -9.05 2.44
CA TYR A 20 -1.44 -10.36 2.34
C TYR A 20 -1.62 -10.94 0.95
N ALA A 21 -0.57 -11.55 0.41
CA ALA A 21 -0.60 -12.26 -0.86
C ALA A 21 0.26 -13.53 -0.84
N ASP A 22 0.18 -14.32 -1.92
CA ASP A 22 0.91 -15.60 -2.06
C ASP A 22 0.66 -16.53 -0.86
N LYS A 23 -0.61 -16.80 -0.55
CA LYS A 23 -1.03 -17.65 0.58
C LYS A 23 -0.53 -17.12 1.94
N GLY A 24 -0.42 -15.81 2.07
CA GLY A 24 0.03 -15.12 3.28
C GLY A 24 1.54 -15.01 3.44
N ARG A 25 2.34 -15.44 2.45
CA ARG A 25 3.82 -15.33 2.49
C ARG A 25 4.32 -13.92 2.21
N LEU A 26 3.54 -13.12 1.49
CA LEU A 26 3.86 -11.73 1.22
C LEU A 26 2.99 -10.86 2.11
N HIS A 27 3.63 -10.02 2.90
CA HIS A 27 2.98 -9.02 3.73
C HIS A 27 3.49 -7.62 3.34
N PHE A 28 2.57 -6.73 3.01
CA PHE A 28 2.87 -5.34 2.69
C PHE A 28 1.67 -4.46 3.00
N ASP A 29 1.91 -3.18 3.21
CA ASP A 29 0.84 -2.21 3.42
C ASP A 29 0.63 -1.36 2.16
N VAL A 30 -0.63 -1.12 1.81
CA VAL A 30 -1.05 -0.19 0.75
C VAL A 30 -1.54 1.11 1.40
N PHE A 31 -0.91 2.22 1.01
CA PHE A 31 -1.19 3.56 1.53
C PHE A 31 -1.89 4.40 0.47
N ILE A 32 -3.11 4.81 0.77
CA ILE A 32 -3.94 5.61 -0.13
C ILE A 32 -4.14 7.00 0.49
N PRO A 33 -3.75 8.10 -0.17
CA PRO A 33 -3.96 9.44 0.35
C PRO A 33 -5.41 9.73 0.71
N THR A 34 -5.61 10.46 1.79
CA THR A 34 -6.95 10.83 2.26
C THR A 34 -6.96 12.21 2.90
N ASP A 35 -8.06 12.93 2.72
CA ASP A 35 -8.36 14.17 3.43
C ASP A 35 -9.06 13.91 4.78
N LYS A 36 -9.54 12.68 5.01
CA LYS A 36 -10.38 12.33 6.15
C LYS A 36 -9.63 12.39 7.47
N GLY A 37 -10.35 12.66 8.55
CA GLY A 37 -9.78 12.70 9.91
C GLY A 37 -9.85 11.36 10.62
N GLN A 38 -10.82 10.52 10.24
CA GLN A 38 -11.10 9.24 10.89
C GLN A 38 -11.40 8.14 9.87
N ALA A 39 -11.06 6.91 10.22
CA ALA A 39 -11.31 5.70 9.43
C ALA A 39 -12.77 5.52 9.03
N SER A 40 -13.69 5.81 9.94
CA SER A 40 -15.15 5.70 9.73
C SER A 40 -15.67 6.63 8.63
N GLN A 41 -14.89 7.65 8.24
CA GLN A 41 -15.23 8.59 7.18
C GLN A 41 -14.66 8.16 5.82
N VAL A 42 -13.82 7.11 5.79
CA VAL A 42 -13.25 6.57 4.55
C VAL A 42 -14.35 5.80 3.82
N PRO A 43 -14.66 6.17 2.56
CA PRO A 43 -15.62 5.44 1.75
C PRO A 43 -15.20 3.97 1.54
N LYS A 44 -16.14 3.03 1.66
CA LYS A 44 -15.87 1.60 1.49
C LYS A 44 -15.40 1.20 0.09
N ASP A 45 -15.66 2.03 -0.93
CA ASP A 45 -15.15 1.78 -2.30
C ASP A 45 -13.63 1.88 -2.38
N ILE A 46 -12.98 2.55 -1.42
CA ILE A 46 -11.51 2.60 -1.33
C ILE A 46 -10.94 1.20 -1.10
N ASP A 47 -11.65 0.31 -0.41
CA ASP A 47 -11.20 -1.06 -0.15
C ASP A 47 -10.99 -1.84 -1.45
N SER A 48 -11.89 -1.69 -2.43
CA SER A 48 -11.73 -2.30 -3.76
C SER A 48 -10.53 -1.74 -4.52
N LYS A 49 -10.27 -0.43 -4.40
CA LYS A 49 -9.08 0.20 -4.99
C LYS A 49 -7.79 -0.30 -4.35
N ALA A 50 -7.79 -0.53 -3.03
CA ALA A 50 -6.63 -1.09 -2.33
C ALA A 50 -6.27 -2.49 -2.86
N VAL A 51 -7.27 -3.33 -3.16
CA VAL A 51 -7.06 -4.64 -3.83
C VAL A 51 -6.44 -4.47 -5.22
N GLU A 52 -6.94 -3.53 -6.02
CA GLU A 52 -6.40 -3.26 -7.37
C GLU A 52 -4.94 -2.81 -7.31
N TYR A 53 -4.61 -1.87 -6.41
CA TYR A 53 -3.25 -1.38 -6.22
C TYR A 53 -2.30 -2.46 -5.69
N ALA A 54 -2.77 -3.33 -4.80
CA ALA A 54 -2.01 -4.48 -4.34
C ALA A 54 -1.65 -5.43 -5.50
N LYS A 55 -2.62 -5.74 -6.38
CA LYS A 55 -2.38 -6.55 -7.57
C LYS A 55 -1.39 -5.89 -8.52
N GLU A 56 -1.49 -4.58 -8.71
CA GLU A 56 -0.53 -3.82 -9.53
C GLU A 56 0.89 -3.90 -8.96
N PHE A 57 1.06 -3.71 -7.66
CA PHE A 57 2.34 -3.88 -7.00
C PHE A 57 2.92 -5.27 -7.23
N LEU A 58 2.13 -6.33 -7.02
CA LEU A 58 2.55 -7.72 -7.21
C LEU A 58 3.01 -7.99 -8.65
N MET A 59 2.29 -7.47 -9.64
CA MET A 59 2.71 -7.56 -11.05
C MET A 59 4.05 -6.87 -11.30
N LEU A 60 4.28 -5.69 -10.72
CA LEU A 60 5.53 -4.94 -10.87
C LEU A 60 6.74 -5.65 -10.25
N ILE A 61 6.53 -6.41 -9.16
CA ILE A 61 7.60 -7.22 -8.53
C ILE A 61 7.64 -8.67 -9.04
N GLY A 62 6.87 -9.00 -10.08
CA GLY A 62 6.86 -10.33 -10.69
C GLY A 62 6.29 -11.45 -9.79
N LYS A 63 5.32 -11.12 -8.94
CA LYS A 63 4.65 -12.06 -8.03
C LYS A 63 3.21 -12.35 -8.47
N PRO A 64 2.66 -13.54 -8.14
CA PRO A 64 1.27 -13.86 -8.41
C PRO A 64 0.30 -12.92 -7.68
N SER A 65 -0.85 -12.65 -8.28
CA SER A 65 -1.87 -11.72 -7.76
C SER A 65 -3.26 -12.37 -7.59
N ASP A 66 -3.31 -13.70 -7.63
CA ASP A 66 -4.56 -14.48 -7.65
C ASP A 66 -5.21 -14.61 -6.26
N ASP A 67 -4.39 -14.53 -5.22
CA ASP A 67 -4.78 -14.65 -3.81
C ASP A 67 -4.29 -13.40 -3.06
N VAL A 68 -5.13 -12.36 -3.06
CA VAL A 68 -4.85 -11.08 -2.41
C VAL A 68 -5.95 -10.82 -1.39
N SER A 69 -5.54 -10.67 -0.14
CA SER A 69 -6.40 -10.29 0.98
C SER A 69 -5.99 -8.91 1.46
N VAL A 70 -6.94 -7.99 1.50
CA VAL A 70 -6.72 -6.62 1.95
C VAL A 70 -7.66 -6.34 3.09
N ASN A 71 -7.13 -5.89 4.22
CA ASN A 71 -7.90 -5.49 5.37
C ASN A 71 -7.43 -4.10 5.80
N MET A 72 -8.37 -3.20 6.07
CA MET A 72 -8.01 -1.91 6.65
C MET A 72 -7.38 -2.17 8.03
N CYS A 73 -6.19 -1.61 8.28
CA CYS A 73 -5.47 -1.87 9.53
C CYS A 73 -6.29 -1.35 10.72
N GLU A 74 -6.66 -2.23 11.66
CA GLU A 74 -7.46 -1.86 12.84
C GLU A 74 -6.72 -0.96 13.85
N ARG A 75 -5.39 -0.78 13.70
CA ARG A 75 -4.58 0.08 14.58
C ARG A 75 -4.20 1.42 13.94
N CYS A 76 -4.10 1.50 12.61
CA CYS A 76 -3.44 2.62 11.89
C CYS A 76 -4.30 3.20 10.77
N HIS A 77 -5.61 2.96 10.77
CA HIS A 77 -6.50 3.22 9.65
C HIS A 77 -6.44 4.63 9.04
N ILE A 78 -5.91 5.62 9.74
CA ILE A 78 -5.34 6.82 9.11
C ILE A 78 -4.00 7.13 9.76
N ASP A 79 -2.96 7.30 8.94
CA ASP A 79 -1.61 7.62 9.39
C ASP A 79 -0.96 8.69 8.49
N ASN A 80 0.34 8.94 8.68
CA ASN A 80 1.15 9.85 7.89
C ASN A 80 2.36 9.13 7.28
N THR A 81 2.58 9.33 5.98
CA THR A 81 3.75 8.77 5.27
C THR A 81 5.09 9.17 5.88
N SER A 82 5.16 10.26 6.65
CA SER A 82 6.38 10.67 7.35
C SER A 82 6.86 9.66 8.40
N LEU A 83 5.98 8.79 8.90
CA LEU A 83 6.36 7.73 9.85
C LEU A 83 7.11 6.57 9.19
N TYR A 84 7.09 6.50 7.86
CA TYR A 84 7.63 5.41 7.05
C TYR A 84 8.74 5.91 6.11
N ALA A 85 9.48 6.94 6.54
CA ALA A 85 10.54 7.56 5.76
C ALA A 85 11.51 6.50 5.22
N ASP A 86 11.80 6.59 3.92
CA ASP A 86 12.68 5.69 3.17
C ASP A 86 12.23 4.21 3.08
N GLN A 87 11.02 3.90 3.55
CA GLN A 87 10.45 2.55 3.48
C GLN A 87 9.33 2.43 2.44
N LEU A 88 8.79 3.56 1.99
CA LEU A 88 7.69 3.63 1.04
C LEU A 88 8.16 3.61 -0.41
N TRP A 89 7.41 2.90 -1.23
CA TRP A 89 7.57 2.84 -2.68
C TRP A 89 6.31 3.35 -3.36
N LYS A 90 6.45 4.23 -4.34
CA LYS A 90 5.34 4.83 -5.06
C LYS A 90 4.99 3.99 -6.29
N LEU A 91 3.70 3.71 -6.50
CA LEU A 91 3.21 3.09 -7.73
C LEU A 91 3.44 4.03 -8.93
N PRO A 92 3.81 3.50 -10.11
CA PRO A 92 4.08 4.31 -11.29
C PRO A 92 2.88 5.18 -11.70
N GLY A 93 3.10 6.48 -11.85
CA GLY A 93 2.08 7.43 -12.30
C GLY A 93 0.92 7.65 -11.32
N LYS A 94 1.00 7.13 -10.09
CA LYS A 94 -0.06 7.23 -9.08
C LYS A 94 0.46 7.78 -7.77
N GLU A 95 -0.37 8.47 -7.03
CA GLU A 95 -0.07 8.88 -5.66
C GLU A 95 -0.51 7.78 -4.68
N ILE A 96 0.07 6.59 -4.84
CA ILE A 96 -0.21 5.42 -4.00
C ILE A 96 1.12 4.87 -3.55
N PHE A 97 1.23 4.56 -2.27
CA PHE A 97 2.48 4.12 -1.67
C PHE A 97 2.35 2.71 -1.13
N ILE A 98 3.43 1.95 -1.20
CA ILE A 98 3.53 0.57 -0.77
C ILE A 98 4.66 0.48 0.24
N TRP A 99 4.40 -0.12 1.39
CA TRP A 99 5.45 -0.52 2.32
C TRP A 99 5.62 -2.04 2.29
N PRO A 100 6.64 -2.57 1.59
CA PRO A 100 6.96 -3.99 1.68
C PRO A 100 7.52 -4.31 3.07
N MET A 101 6.78 -5.12 3.84
CA MET A 101 7.20 -5.57 5.18
C MET A 101 8.13 -6.78 5.09
N GLU A 102 8.54 -7.32 6.25
CA GLU A 102 9.46 -8.46 6.32
C GLU A 102 9.07 -9.59 5.35
N GLU A 103 10.08 -10.18 4.70
CA GLU A 103 9.94 -11.22 3.67
C GLU A 103 9.29 -10.80 2.34
N CYS A 104 8.79 -9.57 2.21
CA CYS A 104 8.35 -9.02 0.94
C CYS A 104 9.54 -8.52 0.09
N PRO A 105 9.68 -8.94 -1.18
CA PRO A 105 10.76 -8.46 -2.04
C PRO A 105 10.69 -6.94 -2.18
N LYS A 106 11.78 -6.27 -1.83
CA LYS A 106 11.94 -4.85 -2.15
C LYS A 106 12.16 -4.71 -3.65
N PRO A 107 11.48 -3.76 -4.31
CA PRO A 107 11.72 -3.45 -5.71
C PRO A 107 13.20 -3.10 -5.96
N SER A 108 13.73 -3.51 -7.12
CA SER A 108 15.11 -3.25 -7.55
C SER A 108 15.24 -2.10 -8.55
#